data_AF-A0A380C0P9-F1
#
_entry.id   AF-A0A380C0P9-F1
#
_cell.length_a   1.000
_cell.length_b   1.000
_cell.length_c   1.000
_cell.angle_alpha   90.00
_cell.angle_beta   90.00
_cell.angle_gamma   90.00
#
_symmetry.space_group_name_H-M   'P 1'
#
loop_
_entity.id
_entity.type
_entity.pdbx_description
1 polymer ?
#
loop_
_entity_poly.entity_id
_entity_poly.type
_entity_poly.pdbx_seq_one_letter_code
_entity_poly.pdbx_strand_id
1 'polypeptide(L)'
;MVLNKKNPTKLTFDQAKKLVRDFKIFTAKEYLRFRAASHEFKILLPCQPSIFYKTQWKGWSDFTGINSEIGNDVDIEKIQQIALSLDIRTKEEWRLAVTSNLINGPLHISKVEGFSNWTQFLAKDKYLAFDDLLGFTRKLGLKTQTDWRKWCRDNERPDNVPFDLYGHYKEYFQSITPKVAKSFWYFLFVDGNDE
;
A
#
# COMPACT_ATOMS: atom_id res chain seq x y z
N MET A 1 32.98 -47.21 7.21
CA MET A 1 32.63 -46.02 8.01
C MET A 1 31.21 -45.61 7.61
N VAL A 2 30.19 -46.06 8.34
CA VAL A 2 28.78 -45.82 7.98
C VAL A 2 28.45 -44.38 8.38
N LEU A 3 28.24 -43.51 7.38
CA LEU A 3 27.78 -42.14 7.59
C LEU A 3 26.36 -42.19 8.17
N ASN A 4 26.26 -41.98 9.49
CA ASN A 4 25.01 -41.92 10.22
C ASN A 4 24.28 -40.61 9.85
N LYS A 5 23.46 -40.66 8.78
CA LYS A 5 22.58 -39.55 8.38
C LYS A 5 21.50 -39.38 9.44
N LYS A 6 21.77 -38.56 10.47
CA LYS A 6 20.72 -38.05 11.35
C LYS A 6 19.73 -37.29 10.47
N ASN A 7 18.50 -37.81 10.35
CA ASN A 7 17.39 -37.10 9.71
C ASN A 7 17.29 -35.69 10.35
N PRO A 8 17.23 -34.60 9.55
CA PRO A 8 17.15 -33.27 10.13
C PRO A 8 15.86 -33.15 10.94
N THR A 9 15.99 -32.92 12.25
CA THR A 9 14.87 -32.69 13.15
C THR A 9 14.42 -31.23 13.07
N LYS A 10 13.20 -30.95 13.54
CA LYS A 10 12.69 -29.58 13.66
C LYS A 10 13.68 -28.69 14.44
N LEU A 11 13.82 -27.44 14.03
CA LEU A 11 14.63 -26.46 14.75
C LEU A 11 14.07 -26.19 16.14
N THR A 12 14.95 -25.87 17.08
CA THR A 12 14.56 -25.32 18.38
C THR A 12 13.86 -23.97 18.20
N PHE A 13 13.13 -23.51 19.23
CA PHE A 13 12.42 -22.23 19.16
C PHE A 13 13.35 -21.07 18.81
N ASP A 14 14.51 -20.97 19.46
CA ASP A 14 15.45 -19.87 19.23
C ASP A 14 16.10 -19.92 17.84
N GLN A 15 16.40 -21.12 17.33
CA GLN A 15 16.91 -21.29 15.97
C GLN A 15 15.85 -20.93 14.92
N ALA A 16 14.61 -21.37 15.11
CA ALA A 16 13.50 -21.03 14.22
C ALA A 16 13.21 -19.52 14.25
N LYS A 17 13.19 -18.92 15.44
CA LYS A 17 13.03 -17.48 15.66
C LYS A 17 14.14 -16.66 14.97
N LYS A 18 15.40 -17.08 15.13
CA LYS A 18 16.54 -16.47 14.41
C LYS A 18 16.37 -16.59 12.90
N LEU A 19 16.07 -17.78 12.39
CA LEU A 19 15.87 -18.00 10.96
C LEU A 19 14.72 -17.14 10.40
N VAL A 20 13.58 -17.10 11.08
CA VAL A 20 12.42 -16.30 10.70
C VAL A 20 12.75 -14.81 10.65
N ARG A 21 13.56 -14.32 11.59
CA ARG A 21 14.02 -12.92 11.65
C ARG A 21 15.08 -12.59 10.60
N ASP A 22 16.01 -13.51 10.34
CA ASP A 22 17.06 -13.36 9.33
C ASP A 22 16.45 -13.25 7.93
N PHE A 23 15.43 -14.07 7.65
CA PHE A 23 14.67 -14.05 6.41
C PHE A 23 13.53 -13.02 6.36
N LYS A 24 13.44 -12.13 7.37
CA LYS A 24 12.47 -11.01 7.42
C LYS A 24 11.02 -11.48 7.21
N ILE A 25 10.64 -12.55 7.91
CA ILE A 25 9.30 -13.13 7.87
C ILE A 25 8.49 -12.53 9.00
N PHE A 26 7.39 -11.87 8.68
CA PHE A 26 6.69 -10.98 9.59
C PHE A 26 5.32 -11.48 9.99
N THR A 27 4.67 -12.24 9.11
CA THR A 27 3.31 -12.73 9.32
C THR A 27 3.21 -14.25 9.30
N ALA A 28 2.15 -14.79 9.88
CA ALA A 28 1.85 -16.22 9.82
C ALA A 28 1.74 -16.72 8.36
N LYS A 29 1.18 -15.91 7.46
CA LYS A 29 1.01 -16.26 6.05
C LYS A 29 2.36 -16.32 5.32
N GLU A 30 3.25 -15.38 5.59
CA GLU A 30 4.63 -15.39 5.06
C GLU A 30 5.42 -16.57 5.61
N TYR A 31 5.28 -16.88 6.90
CA TYR A 31 5.92 -18.04 7.50
C TYR A 31 5.49 -19.35 6.80
N LEU A 32 4.20 -19.52 6.52
CA LEU A 32 3.72 -20.70 5.81
C LEU A 32 4.23 -20.77 4.36
N ARG A 33 4.31 -19.63 3.65
CA ARG A 33 4.89 -19.55 2.31
C ARG A 33 6.37 -19.86 2.31
N PHE A 34 7.13 -19.24 3.22
CA PHE A 34 8.55 -19.49 3.40
C PHE A 34 8.83 -20.96 3.71
N ARG A 35 8.07 -21.53 4.66
CA ARG A 35 8.14 -22.96 4.96
C ARG A 35 7.85 -23.80 3.72
N ALA A 36 6.88 -23.42 2.90
CA ALA A 36 6.51 -24.16 1.71
C ALA A 36 7.53 -24.04 0.55
N ALA A 37 8.38 -23.00 0.58
CA ALA A 37 9.32 -22.67 -0.49
C ALA A 37 10.41 -23.71 -0.72
N SER A 38 10.77 -24.50 0.30
CA SER A 38 11.74 -25.59 0.13
C SER A 38 11.38 -26.82 0.96
N HIS A 39 11.80 -28.00 0.50
CA HIS A 39 11.65 -29.24 1.26
C HIS A 39 12.43 -29.18 2.58
N GLU A 40 13.59 -28.52 2.58
CA GLU A 40 14.40 -28.27 3.76
C GLU A 40 13.63 -27.47 4.82
N PHE A 41 13.01 -26.33 4.46
CA PHE A 41 12.23 -25.55 5.42
C PHE A 41 10.99 -26.29 5.91
N LYS A 42 10.36 -27.14 5.08
CA LYS A 42 9.27 -28.03 5.54
C LYS A 42 9.74 -29.00 6.63
N ILE A 43 10.99 -29.47 6.57
CA ILE A 43 11.60 -30.35 7.57
C ILE A 43 12.03 -29.55 8.80
N LEU A 44 12.71 -28.41 8.62
CA LEU A 44 13.25 -27.59 9.72
C LEU A 44 12.16 -26.86 10.52
N LEU A 45 11.11 -26.36 9.87
CA LEU A 45 10.10 -25.52 10.50
C LEU A 45 8.77 -26.27 10.71
N PRO A 46 8.13 -26.15 11.90
CA PRO A 46 6.82 -26.75 12.14
C PRO A 46 5.74 -26.04 11.32
N CYS A 47 4.69 -26.78 10.93
CA CYS A 47 3.54 -26.18 10.25
C CYS A 47 2.78 -25.20 11.17
N GLN A 48 2.68 -25.55 12.46
CA GLN A 48 1.99 -24.78 13.48
C GLN A 48 2.97 -24.46 14.62
N PRO A 49 3.75 -23.37 14.52
CA PRO A 49 4.77 -23.05 15.52
C PRO A 49 4.18 -22.72 16.89
N SER A 50 2.96 -22.18 16.97
CA SER A 50 2.26 -21.93 18.23
C SER A 50 1.95 -23.18 19.03
N ILE A 51 1.68 -24.29 18.35
CA ILE A 51 1.45 -25.60 18.98
C ILE A 51 2.78 -26.30 19.27
N PHE A 52 3.70 -26.27 18.31
CA PHE A 52 4.97 -26.98 18.44
C PHE A 52 5.87 -26.38 19.53
N TYR A 53 5.91 -25.05 19.64
CA TYR A 53 6.69 -24.33 20.64
C TYR A 53 5.83 -23.87 21.82
N LYS A 54 4.75 -24.58 22.16
CA LYS A 54 3.71 -24.15 23.12
C LYS A 54 4.25 -23.59 24.44
N THR A 55 5.34 -24.14 24.98
CA THR A 55 5.95 -23.70 26.26
C THR A 55 6.75 -22.40 26.13
N GLN A 56 7.28 -22.10 24.95
CA GLN A 56 8.12 -20.92 24.66
C GLN A 56 7.36 -19.84 23.87
N TRP A 57 6.22 -20.20 23.28
CA TRP A 57 5.44 -19.36 22.37
C TRP A 57 4.71 -18.25 23.13
N LYS A 58 5.16 -17.01 22.93
CA LYS A 58 4.52 -15.80 23.49
C LYS A 58 3.65 -15.05 22.48
N GLY A 59 3.55 -15.55 21.24
CA GLY A 59 2.83 -14.90 20.15
C GLY A 59 3.69 -14.72 18.90
N TRP A 60 3.05 -14.33 17.81
CA TRP A 60 3.74 -14.06 16.55
C TRP A 60 4.72 -12.90 16.67
N SER A 61 4.41 -11.90 17.50
CA SER A 61 5.26 -10.74 17.72
C SER A 61 6.64 -11.12 18.30
N ASP A 62 6.64 -11.91 19.37
CA ASP A 62 7.87 -12.44 19.95
C ASP A 62 8.62 -13.29 18.92
N PHE A 63 7.94 -14.18 18.20
CA PHE A 63 8.56 -15.11 17.26
C PHE A 63 9.17 -14.45 16.02
N THR A 64 8.51 -13.46 15.42
CA THR A 64 9.01 -12.74 14.24
C THR A 64 9.89 -11.55 14.60
N GLY A 65 9.91 -11.15 15.87
CA GLY A 65 10.64 -9.96 16.33
C GLY A 65 9.98 -8.64 15.93
N ILE A 66 8.75 -8.68 15.40
CA ILE A 66 7.92 -7.49 15.26
C ILE A 66 7.17 -7.31 16.57
N ASN A 67 7.52 -6.28 17.33
CA ASN A 67 6.68 -5.87 18.44
C ASN A 67 5.28 -5.54 17.92
N SER A 68 4.26 -6.25 18.38
CA SER A 68 2.87 -5.79 18.23
C SER A 68 2.63 -4.52 19.04
N GLU A 69 3.61 -4.09 19.85
CA GLU A 69 3.65 -2.83 20.61
C GLU A 69 4.12 -1.63 19.79
N ILE A 70 4.28 -1.77 18.46
CA ILE A 70 4.35 -0.63 17.51
C ILE A 70 3.02 0.18 17.54
N GLY A 71 2.06 -0.16 18.41
CA GLY A 71 0.87 0.66 18.67
C GLY A 71 1.04 1.77 19.71
N ASN A 72 2.02 1.71 20.62
CA ASN A 72 2.01 2.60 21.80
C ASN A 72 3.01 3.76 21.77
N ASP A 73 3.96 3.77 20.84
CA ASP A 73 5.00 4.83 20.77
C ASP A 73 5.39 5.16 19.31
N VAL A 74 4.47 4.91 18.38
CA VAL A 74 4.65 5.28 16.98
C VAL A 74 4.16 6.71 16.78
N ASP A 75 5.13 7.59 16.53
CA ASP A 75 4.88 8.92 16.00
C ASP A 75 4.35 8.81 14.56
N ILE A 76 3.02 8.79 14.43
CA ILE A 76 2.35 8.61 13.14
C ILE A 76 2.64 9.75 12.17
N GLU A 77 2.81 10.97 12.68
CA GLU A 77 3.14 12.15 11.88
C GLU A 77 4.53 12.00 11.26
N LYS A 78 5.51 11.55 12.05
CA LYS A 78 6.86 11.28 11.55
C LYS A 78 6.89 10.22 10.47
N ILE A 79 6.17 9.11 10.64
CA ILE A 79 6.16 8.05 9.62
C ILE A 79 5.36 8.48 8.37
N GLN A 80 4.31 9.28 8.55
CA GLN A 80 3.63 9.94 7.44
C GLN A 80 4.60 10.81 6.62
N GLN A 81 5.41 11.67 7.26
CA GLN A 81 6.39 12.50 6.56
C GLN A 81 7.41 11.67 5.77
N ILE A 82 7.87 10.54 6.35
CA ILE A 82 8.76 9.62 5.65
C ILE A 82 8.07 9.01 4.43
N ALA A 83 6.83 8.53 4.56
CA ALA A 83 6.06 7.98 3.44
C ALA A 83 5.86 8.99 2.31
N LEU A 84 5.54 10.24 2.65
CA LEU A 84 5.39 11.33 1.70
C LEU A 84 6.72 11.68 1.01
N SER A 85 7.84 11.68 1.75
CA SER A 85 9.18 11.92 1.20
C SER A 85 9.65 10.84 0.24
N LEU A 86 9.18 9.60 0.44
CA LEU A 86 9.45 8.45 -0.41
C LEU A 86 8.43 8.27 -1.54
N ASP A 87 7.49 9.21 -1.68
CA ASP A 87 6.43 9.20 -2.68
C ASP A 87 5.58 7.92 -2.66
N ILE A 88 5.30 7.39 -1.47
CA ILE A 88 4.39 6.27 -1.28
C ILE A 88 2.95 6.77 -1.38
N ARG A 89 2.21 6.21 -2.34
CA ARG A 89 0.85 6.65 -2.72
C ARG A 89 -0.20 5.61 -2.44
N THR A 90 0.19 4.33 -2.41
CA THR A 90 -0.76 3.23 -2.24
C THR A 90 -0.50 2.44 -0.96
N LYS A 91 -1.54 1.77 -0.46
CA LYS A 91 -1.42 0.82 0.64
C LYS A 91 -0.44 -0.30 0.30
N GLU A 92 -0.40 -0.72 -0.96
CA GLU A 92 0.48 -1.76 -1.48
C GLU A 92 1.94 -1.30 -1.44
N GLU A 93 2.23 -0.07 -1.88
CA GLU A 93 3.56 0.55 -1.76
C GLU A 93 3.98 0.72 -0.31
N TRP A 94 3.09 1.17 0.57
CA TRP A 94 3.37 1.22 2.00
C TRP A 94 3.77 -0.15 2.54
N ARG A 95 2.98 -1.18 2.21
CA ARG A 95 3.25 -2.55 2.67
C ARG A 95 4.61 -3.02 2.15
N LEU A 96 4.93 -2.74 0.89
CA LEU A 96 6.22 -3.07 0.29
C LEU A 96 7.37 -2.31 0.95
N ALA A 97 7.21 -1.01 1.21
CA ALA A 97 8.22 -0.19 1.86
C ALA A 97 8.51 -0.65 3.29
N VAL A 98 7.46 -1.00 4.06
CA VAL A 98 7.65 -1.56 5.40
C VAL A 98 8.28 -2.95 5.34
N THR A 99 7.83 -3.81 4.42
CA THR A 99 8.34 -5.19 4.30
C THR A 99 9.77 -5.25 3.78
N SER A 100 10.18 -4.28 2.95
CA SER A 100 11.55 -4.14 2.44
C SER A 100 12.49 -3.41 3.41
N ASN A 101 12.00 -3.02 4.60
CA ASN A 101 12.70 -2.17 5.57
C ASN A 101 13.11 -0.78 5.01
N LEU A 102 12.44 -0.30 3.97
CA LEU A 102 12.59 1.07 3.49
C LEU A 102 11.99 2.07 4.48
N ILE A 103 10.89 1.66 5.14
CA ILE A 103 10.27 2.40 6.25
C ILE A 103 10.26 1.51 7.48
N ASN A 104 10.78 2.03 8.60
CA ASN A 104 10.60 1.41 9.90
C ASN A 104 9.22 1.79 10.45
N GLY A 105 8.18 1.12 9.97
CA GLY A 105 6.78 1.44 10.30
C GLY A 105 5.89 0.22 10.46
N PRO A 106 4.65 0.41 10.96
CA PRO A 106 3.69 -0.68 11.18
C PRO A 106 3.16 -1.27 9.87
N LEU A 107 3.25 -2.59 9.72
CA LEU A 107 2.54 -3.31 8.64
C LEU A 107 1.02 -3.12 8.72
N HIS A 108 0.49 -3.03 9.95
CA HIS A 108 -0.93 -2.82 10.23
C HIS A 108 -1.17 -1.42 10.79
N ILE A 109 -0.86 -0.38 10.00
CA ILE A 109 -1.03 1.01 10.42
C ILE A 109 -2.46 1.35 10.85
N SER A 110 -3.46 0.63 10.34
CA SER A 110 -4.87 0.78 10.76
C SER A 110 -5.16 0.45 12.23
N LYS A 111 -4.17 -0.10 12.95
CA LYS A 111 -4.26 -0.39 14.39
C LYS A 111 -3.47 0.59 15.25
N VAL A 112 -2.78 1.54 14.63
CA VAL A 112 -1.97 2.54 15.33
C VAL A 112 -2.85 3.72 15.71
N GLU A 113 -2.67 4.21 16.93
CA GLU A 113 -3.38 5.38 17.44
C GLU A 113 -3.08 6.61 16.57
N GLY A 114 -4.10 7.40 16.25
CA GLY A 114 -3.99 8.55 15.34
C GLY A 114 -4.12 8.22 13.85
N PHE A 115 -4.13 6.94 13.44
CA PHE A 115 -4.42 6.60 12.04
C PHE A 115 -5.91 6.71 11.77
N SER A 116 -6.29 7.62 10.87
CA SER A 116 -7.68 7.78 10.43
C SER A 116 -8.00 6.91 9.21
N ASN A 117 -7.37 7.18 8.07
CA ASN A 117 -7.55 6.46 6.82
C ASN A 117 -6.36 6.66 5.87
N TRP A 118 -6.24 5.81 4.85
CA TRP A 118 -5.14 5.83 3.88
C TRP A 118 -5.06 7.13 3.09
N THR A 119 -6.20 7.75 2.78
CA THR A 119 -6.27 9.00 2.02
C THR A 119 -5.64 10.15 2.81
N GLN A 120 -5.98 10.29 4.09
CA GLN A 120 -5.40 11.29 4.97
C GLN A 120 -3.94 10.96 5.32
N PHE A 121 -3.61 9.68 5.45
CA PHE A 121 -2.27 9.24 5.84
C PHE A 121 -1.24 9.36 4.72
N LEU A 122 -1.55 8.91 3.51
CA LEU A 122 -0.66 9.00 2.34
C LEU A 122 -0.88 10.27 1.54
N ALA A 123 -1.54 11.27 2.13
CA ALA A 123 -2.08 12.46 1.47
C ALA A 123 -1.09 13.13 0.51
N LYS A 124 -1.14 12.67 -0.74
CA LYS A 124 -1.05 13.49 -1.95
C LYS A 124 -2.41 13.45 -2.63
N ASP A 125 -3.45 13.84 -1.89
CA ASP A 125 -4.66 14.39 -2.50
C ASP A 125 -4.36 15.82 -2.98
N LYS A 126 -3.44 15.93 -3.93
CA LYS A 126 -3.60 16.92 -4.96
C LYS A 126 -3.90 16.12 -6.21
N TYR A 127 -5.19 15.85 -6.40
CA TYR A 127 -5.69 15.78 -7.76
C TYR A 127 -5.17 17.00 -8.51
N LEU A 128 -4.93 16.83 -9.81
CA LEU A 128 -4.39 17.91 -10.65
C LEU A 128 -5.08 19.25 -10.35
N ALA A 129 -4.33 20.34 -10.31
CA ALA A 129 -4.98 21.64 -10.33
C ALA A 129 -5.89 21.72 -11.57
N PHE A 130 -6.97 22.48 -11.50
CA PHE A 130 -7.95 22.50 -12.59
C PHE A 130 -7.33 22.87 -13.95
N ASP A 131 -6.33 23.76 -13.96
CA ASP A 131 -5.58 24.12 -15.16
C ASP A 131 -4.73 22.96 -15.71
N ASP A 132 -4.09 22.19 -14.82
CA ASP A 132 -3.33 21.00 -15.21
C ASP A 132 -4.26 19.90 -15.73
N LEU A 133 -5.44 19.75 -15.11
CA LEU A 133 -6.50 18.85 -15.57
C LEU A 133 -6.94 19.24 -16.98
N LEU A 134 -7.21 20.52 -17.24
CA LEU A 134 -7.58 21.02 -18.57
C LEU A 134 -6.51 20.68 -19.61
N GLY A 135 -5.24 20.94 -19.29
CA GLY A 135 -4.12 20.61 -20.15
C GLY A 135 -3.99 19.10 -20.42
N PHE A 136 -4.28 18.27 -19.43
CA PHE A 136 -4.34 16.81 -19.58
C PHE A 136 -5.52 16.37 -20.45
N THR A 137 -6.73 16.83 -20.16
CA THR A 137 -7.95 16.35 -20.83
C THR A 137 -8.05 16.79 -22.28
N ARG A 138 -7.54 17.98 -22.64
CA ARG A 138 -7.53 18.47 -24.03
C ARG A 138 -6.65 17.62 -24.94
N LYS A 139 -5.55 17.06 -24.43
CA LYS A 139 -4.66 16.15 -25.18
C LYS A 139 -5.32 14.82 -25.55
N LEU A 140 -6.38 14.44 -24.83
CA LEU A 140 -7.08 13.18 -25.05
C LEU A 140 -8.06 13.23 -26.24
N GLY A 141 -8.41 14.43 -26.74
CA GLY A 141 -9.35 14.60 -27.85
C GLY A 141 -10.78 14.12 -27.56
N LEU A 142 -11.15 14.02 -26.28
CA LEU A 142 -12.49 13.62 -25.85
C LEU A 142 -13.48 14.78 -26.10
N LYS A 143 -14.79 14.49 -26.14
CA LYS A 143 -15.82 15.53 -26.34
C LYS A 143 -16.90 15.50 -25.29
N THR A 144 -17.16 14.34 -24.70
CA THR A 144 -18.29 14.12 -23.81
C THR A 144 -17.90 13.39 -22.54
N GLN A 145 -18.78 13.46 -21.53
CA GLN A 145 -18.67 12.63 -20.32
C GLN A 145 -18.59 11.13 -20.64
N THR A 146 -19.35 10.67 -21.63
CA THR A 146 -19.36 9.27 -22.05
C THR A 146 -18.01 8.86 -22.60
N ASP A 147 -17.36 9.74 -23.37
CA ASP A 147 -16.01 9.50 -23.88
C ASP A 147 -14.99 9.41 -22.74
N TRP A 148 -15.09 10.29 -21.73
CA TRP A 148 -14.25 10.20 -20.52
C TRP A 148 -14.41 8.88 -19.78
N ARG A 149 -15.66 8.46 -19.53
CA ARG A 149 -15.94 7.19 -18.86
C ARG A 149 -15.44 5.99 -19.67
N LYS A 150 -15.57 6.04 -20.99
CA LYS A 150 -15.02 5.01 -21.88
C LYS A 150 -13.50 5.00 -21.82
N TRP A 151 -12.86 6.16 -21.96
CA TRP A 151 -11.42 6.32 -21.88
C TRP A 151 -10.84 5.77 -20.57
N CYS A 152 -11.48 6.07 -19.43
CA CYS A 152 -11.07 5.54 -18.12
C CYS A 152 -11.17 4.02 -17.97
N ARG A 153 -12.03 3.36 -18.75
CA ARG A 153 -12.16 1.89 -18.75
C ARG A 153 -11.14 1.25 -19.68
N ASP A 154 -10.89 1.89 -20.82
CA ASP A 154 -10.06 1.36 -21.88
C ASP A 154 -8.56 1.71 -21.70
N ASN A 155 -8.24 2.65 -20.79
CA ASN A 155 -6.88 3.16 -20.55
C ASN A 155 -6.56 3.25 -19.06
N GLU A 156 -5.27 3.35 -18.75
CA GLU A 156 -4.77 3.52 -17.39
C GLU A 156 -4.89 5.00 -16.96
N ARG A 157 -5.95 5.32 -16.21
CA ARG A 157 -6.18 6.65 -15.66
C ARG A 157 -5.11 6.95 -14.59
N PRO A 158 -4.41 8.11 -14.65
CA PRO A 158 -3.50 8.51 -13.59
C PRO A 158 -4.18 8.61 -12.23
N ASP A 159 -3.50 8.17 -11.17
CA ASP A 159 -4.04 8.17 -9.81
C ASP A 159 -4.46 9.56 -9.33
N ASN A 160 -3.75 10.60 -9.78
CA ASN A 160 -4.02 12.00 -9.46
C ASN A 160 -5.06 12.68 -10.37
N VAL A 161 -5.83 11.93 -11.16
CA VAL A 161 -6.96 12.45 -11.95
C VAL A 161 -8.23 11.73 -11.51
N PRO A 162 -9.22 12.38 -10.88
CA PRO A 162 -10.36 11.66 -10.31
C PRO A 162 -11.24 11.03 -11.39
N PHE A 163 -11.88 9.90 -11.10
CA PHE A 163 -12.86 9.30 -12.01
C PHE A 163 -14.07 10.21 -12.21
N ASP A 164 -14.58 10.77 -11.11
CA ASP A 164 -15.65 11.77 -11.12
C ASP A 164 -15.09 13.20 -11.20
N LEU A 165 -14.74 13.62 -12.42
CA LEU A 165 -14.23 14.97 -12.66
C LEU A 165 -15.26 16.05 -12.29
N TYR A 166 -16.54 15.84 -12.59
CA TYR A 166 -17.55 16.84 -12.27
C TYR A 166 -17.69 17.00 -10.76
N GLY A 167 -17.85 15.90 -10.02
CA GLY A 167 -17.96 15.94 -8.56
C GLY A 167 -16.77 16.62 -7.90
N HIS A 168 -15.55 16.36 -8.38
CA HIS A 168 -14.34 16.92 -7.77
C HIS A 168 -14.11 18.41 -8.10
N TYR A 169 -14.39 18.86 -9.32
CA TYR A 169 -14.06 20.21 -9.77
C TYR A 169 -15.25 21.15 -9.94
N LYS A 170 -16.46 20.72 -9.56
CA LYS A 170 -17.70 21.51 -9.73
C LYS A 170 -17.61 22.88 -9.06
N GLU A 171 -17.15 22.96 -7.82
CA GLU A 171 -17.10 24.23 -7.07
C GLU A 171 -16.12 25.21 -7.73
N TYR A 172 -14.94 24.72 -8.11
CA TYR A 172 -13.96 25.51 -8.84
C TYR A 172 -14.53 26.01 -10.17
N PHE A 173 -15.11 25.11 -10.98
CA PHE A 173 -15.76 25.45 -12.24
C PHE A 173 -16.85 26.52 -12.06
N GLN A 174 -17.67 26.42 -11.02
CA GLN A 174 -18.70 27.40 -10.69
C GLN A 174 -18.12 28.76 -10.25
N SER A 175 -16.96 28.76 -9.59
CA SER A 175 -16.28 29.98 -9.16
C SER A 175 -15.66 30.79 -10.30
N ILE A 176 -15.12 30.10 -11.32
CA ILE A 176 -14.47 30.73 -12.48
C ILE A 176 -15.45 31.06 -13.62
N THR A 177 -16.70 30.60 -13.52
CA THR A 177 -17.72 30.86 -14.53
C THR A 177 -18.68 31.95 -14.08
N PRO A 178 -18.48 33.21 -14.51
CA PRO A 178 -19.51 34.23 -14.36
C PRO A 178 -20.56 34.01 -15.46
N LYS A 179 -21.62 33.26 -15.17
CA LYS A 179 -22.81 33.12 -16.05
C LYS A 179 -22.55 32.58 -17.48
N VAL A 180 -21.88 31.44 -17.63
CA VAL A 180 -21.71 30.81 -18.97
C VAL A 180 -22.76 29.71 -19.20
N ALA A 181 -23.42 29.74 -20.36
CA ALA A 181 -24.44 28.77 -20.81
C ALA A 181 -23.88 27.37 -21.20
N LYS A 182 -22.59 27.11 -20.96
CA LYS A 182 -21.88 25.91 -21.43
C LYS A 182 -21.78 24.87 -20.32
N SER A 183 -21.88 23.59 -20.69
CA SER A 183 -21.75 22.51 -19.72
C SER A 183 -20.29 22.32 -19.29
N PHE A 184 -20.07 21.81 -18.07
CA PHE A 184 -18.74 21.46 -17.55
C PHE A 184 -17.93 20.61 -18.53
N TRP A 185 -18.56 19.61 -19.15
CA TRP A 185 -17.89 18.69 -20.07
C TRP A 185 -17.46 19.38 -21.37
N TYR A 186 -18.27 20.30 -21.88
CA TYR A 186 -17.90 21.10 -23.04
C TYR A 186 -16.71 22.02 -22.71
N PHE A 187 -16.76 22.68 -21.55
CA PHE A 187 -15.66 23.52 -21.08
C PHE A 187 -14.35 22.74 -20.94
N LEU A 188 -14.41 21.56 -20.33
CA LEU A 188 -13.24 20.76 -20.01
C LEU A 188 -12.56 20.13 -21.24
N PHE A 189 -13.34 19.80 -22.27
CA PHE A 189 -12.85 19.02 -23.40
C PHE A 189 -12.77 19.78 -24.72
N VAL A 190 -13.62 20.79 -24.92
CA VAL A 190 -13.82 21.43 -26.24
C VAL A 190 -13.45 22.90 -26.22
N ASP A 191 -13.88 23.64 -25.20
CA ASP A 191 -13.69 25.08 -25.13
C ASP A 191 -12.19 25.42 -25.13
N GLY A 192 -11.72 26.13 -26.16
CA GLY A 192 -10.30 26.50 -26.35
C GLY A 192 -9.45 25.56 -27.21
N ASN A 193 -10.03 24.59 -27.91
CA ASN A 193 -9.35 23.77 -28.94
C ASN A 193 -9.61 24.27 -30.38
N ASP A 194 -10.15 25.49 -30.55
CA ASP A 194 -10.52 26.09 -31.84
C ASP A 194 -9.43 27.04 -32.43
N GLU A 195 -8.15 26.79 -32.14
CA GLU A 195 -7.01 27.42 -32.86
C GLU A 195 -6.36 26.43 -33.84
#